data_AF-V4RL42-F1
#
_entry.id   AF-V4RL42-F1
#
_cell.length_a   1.000
_cell.length_b   1.000
_cell.length_c   1.000
_cell.angle_alpha   90.00
_cell.angle_beta   90.00
_cell.angle_gamma   90.00
#
_symmetry.space_group_name_H-M   'P 1'
#
loop_
_entity.id
_entity.type
_entity.pdbx_description
1 polymer ?
#
loop_
_entity_poly.entity_id
_entity_poly.type
_entity_poly.pdbx_seq_one_letter_code
_entity_poly.pdbx_strand_id
1 'polypeptide(L)'
;MKEVRLLPLVMIAAGAMLALRVTTFALGEPPQIAVGQAHAQAAEGGATVAEEPLDETSRPAPVPDTVTGLNQTLPGGSDAASAIETSLAARRAELEAKASDLELREKLLSATQQRVEERIAELEAIEQRLDALMAKRSEEEDARFAALVEMYGKMKPKDAARIMNGLDMAVLQRVVEKITPRQMSEIMANMDAGVAQKLTMELSEEAPQLTVEAAQQPGELPKIVGTRNP
;
A
#
# COMPACT_ATOMS: atom_id res chain seq x y z
N MET A 1 -53.46 3.82 -25.44
CA MET A 1 -52.24 3.03 -25.26
C MET A 1 -51.50 3.64 -24.07
N LYS A 2 -51.47 2.98 -22.90
CA LYS A 2 -50.86 3.52 -21.68
C LYS A 2 -49.34 3.35 -21.76
N GLU A 3 -48.61 4.44 -21.76
CA GLU A 3 -47.14 4.41 -21.75
C GLU A 3 -46.65 3.95 -20.38
N VAL A 4 -46.07 2.76 -20.35
CA VAL A 4 -45.43 2.20 -19.16
C VAL A 4 -44.09 2.92 -18.99
N ARG A 5 -44.00 3.81 -18.01
CA ARG A 5 -42.76 4.49 -17.66
C ARG A 5 -41.82 3.44 -17.05
N LEU A 6 -40.69 3.18 -17.72
CA LEU A 6 -39.68 2.20 -17.30
C LEU A 6 -38.98 2.56 -15.98
N LEU A 7 -38.91 3.86 -15.68
CA LEU A 7 -38.18 4.41 -14.52
C LEU A 7 -38.69 3.92 -13.15
N PRO A 8 -40.01 3.87 -12.86
CA PRO A 8 -40.50 3.29 -11.59
C PRO A 8 -40.26 1.78 -11.49
N LEU A 9 -40.29 1.02 -12.59
CA LEU A 9 -40.12 -0.44 -12.55
C LEU A 9 -38.66 -0.83 -12.26
N VAL A 10 -37.69 -0.09 -12.80
CA VAL A 10 -36.26 -0.28 -12.53
C VAL A 10 -35.91 0.06 -11.08
N MET A 11 -36.49 1.11 -10.50
CA MET A 11 -36.28 1.47 -9.09
C MET A 11 -36.79 0.40 -8.13
N ILE A 12 -37.94 -0.22 -8.42
CA ILE A 12 -38.47 -1.33 -7.62
C ILE A 12 -37.57 -2.57 -7.75
N ALA A 13 -37.10 -2.89 -8.96
CA ALA A 13 -36.22 -4.03 -9.19
C ALA A 13 -34.85 -3.87 -8.48
N ALA A 14 -34.26 -2.67 -8.55
CA ALA A 14 -33.01 -2.35 -7.87
C ALA A 14 -33.16 -2.38 -6.34
N GLY A 15 -34.27 -1.86 -5.82
CA GLY A 15 -34.60 -1.93 -4.40
C GLY A 15 -34.79 -3.36 -3.90
N ALA A 16 -35.47 -4.20 -4.67
CA ALA A 16 -35.66 -5.61 -4.34
C ALA A 16 -34.33 -6.39 -4.34
N MET A 17 -33.44 -6.10 -5.30
CA MET A 17 -32.13 -6.76 -5.38
C MET A 17 -31.22 -6.38 -4.21
N LEU A 18 -31.27 -5.10 -3.78
CA LEU A 18 -30.49 -4.61 -2.65
C LEU A 18 -31.00 -5.14 -1.31
N ALA A 19 -32.32 -5.23 -1.14
CA ALA A 19 -32.91 -5.87 0.04
C ALA A 19 -32.49 -7.34 0.16
N LEU A 20 -32.52 -8.09 -0.95
CA LEU A 20 -32.11 -9.49 -0.98
C LEU A 20 -30.63 -9.67 -0.62
N ARG A 21 -29.75 -8.81 -1.16
CA ARG A 21 -28.29 -8.82 -0.90
C ARG A 21 -27.94 -8.54 0.55
N VAL A 22 -28.64 -7.59 1.18
CA VAL A 22 -28.42 -7.22 2.59
C VAL A 22 -28.94 -8.33 3.51
N THR A 23 -30.09 -8.94 3.21
CA THR A 23 -30.57 -10.08 3.99
C THR A 23 -29.66 -11.31 3.89
N THR A 24 -29.06 -11.59 2.71
CA THR A 24 -28.09 -12.68 2.58
C THR A 24 -26.79 -12.43 3.33
N PHE A 25 -26.38 -11.16 3.50
CA PHE A 25 -25.18 -10.80 4.24
C PHE A 25 -25.39 -10.84 5.77
N ALA A 26 -26.59 -10.53 6.24
CA ALA A 26 -26.91 -10.50 7.68
C ALA A 26 -27.23 -11.89 8.28
N LEU A 27 -27.62 -12.88 7.47
CA LEU A 27 -27.88 -14.25 7.93
C LEU A 27 -26.64 -15.16 7.95
N GLY A 28 -25.46 -14.65 7.61
CA GLY A 28 -24.20 -15.40 7.75
C GLY A 28 -24.09 -16.62 6.83
N GLU A 29 -24.86 -16.68 5.74
CA GLU A 29 -24.66 -17.68 4.69
C GLU A 29 -23.65 -17.14 3.65
N PRO A 30 -22.43 -17.70 3.58
CA PRO A 30 -21.50 -17.35 2.52
C PRO A 30 -22.06 -17.82 1.17
N PRO A 31 -21.76 -17.12 0.07
CA PRO A 31 -22.07 -17.65 -1.26
C PRO A 31 -21.36 -19.00 -1.41
N GLN A 32 -22.15 -20.06 -1.56
CA GLN A 32 -21.66 -21.39 -1.89
C GLN A 32 -21.13 -21.38 -3.32
N ILE A 33 -19.90 -20.90 -3.49
CA ILE A 33 -19.05 -21.36 -4.58
C ILE A 33 -18.48 -22.68 -4.07
N ALA A 34 -18.92 -23.79 -4.67
CA ALA A 34 -18.47 -25.12 -4.35
C ALA A 34 -16.95 -25.22 -4.57
N VAL A 35 -16.17 -25.09 -3.50
CA VAL A 35 -14.77 -25.48 -3.43
C VAL A 35 -14.63 -26.36 -2.19
N GLY A 36 -14.14 -27.58 -2.41
CA GLY A 36 -14.08 -28.66 -1.43
C GLY A 36 -13.38 -28.27 -0.12
N GLN A 37 -13.93 -28.79 0.97
CA GLN A 37 -13.46 -28.63 2.34
C GLN A 37 -12.07 -29.24 2.55
N ALA A 38 -11.25 -28.55 3.36
CA ALA A 38 -10.40 -29.20 4.35
C ALA A 38 -10.19 -28.25 5.54
N HIS A 39 -10.87 -28.57 6.65
CA HIS A 39 -10.63 -28.01 7.97
C HIS A 39 -9.32 -28.56 8.53
N ALA A 40 -8.48 -27.71 9.14
CA ALA A 40 -7.54 -28.13 10.16
C ALA A 40 -7.39 -27.03 11.21
N GLN A 41 -7.68 -27.43 12.44
CA GLN A 41 -7.88 -26.65 13.64
C GLN A 41 -6.56 -26.58 14.43
N ALA A 42 -6.26 -25.40 15.00
CA ALA A 42 -5.08 -25.13 15.81
C ALA A 42 -5.17 -25.79 17.19
N ALA A 43 -4.02 -26.24 17.70
CA ALA A 43 -3.79 -26.55 19.11
C ALA A 43 -2.40 -26.06 19.51
N GLU A 44 -2.37 -25.21 20.55
CA GLU A 44 -1.20 -24.70 21.26
C GLU A 44 -0.59 -25.77 22.19
N GLY A 45 0.68 -25.60 22.56
CA GLY A 45 1.26 -26.29 23.72
C GLY A 45 2.79 -26.34 23.69
N GLY A 46 3.44 -25.40 24.39
CA GLY A 46 4.89 -25.37 24.57
C GLY A 46 5.37 -26.21 25.76
N ALA A 47 6.66 -26.58 25.75
CA ALA A 47 7.41 -26.93 26.96
C ALA A 47 8.93 -26.80 26.76
N THR A 48 9.50 -25.78 27.45
CA THR A 48 10.69 -25.81 28.33
C THR A 48 12.06 -26.28 27.79
N VAL A 49 13.02 -25.35 27.78
CA VAL A 49 14.48 -25.59 27.72
C VAL A 49 15.16 -24.87 28.88
N ALA A 50 15.82 -25.64 29.75
CA ALA A 50 16.92 -25.34 30.68
C ALA A 50 17.22 -26.69 31.38
N GLU A 51 18.41 -27.14 31.71
CA GLU A 51 19.73 -26.52 31.87
C GLU A 51 20.77 -27.65 31.88
N GLU A 52 22.02 -27.30 31.57
CA GLU A 52 23.22 -28.15 31.56
C GLU A 52 23.61 -28.63 32.98
N PRO A 53 24.54 -29.59 33.14
CA PRO A 53 25.91 -29.14 33.35
C PRO A 53 27.02 -30.02 32.73
N LEU A 54 28.13 -29.31 32.52
CA LEU A 54 29.45 -29.73 32.08
C LEU A 54 30.15 -30.61 33.13
N ASP A 55 30.94 -31.60 32.69
CA ASP A 55 32.26 -31.78 33.29
C ASP A 55 33.26 -32.54 32.39
N GLU A 56 34.42 -31.89 32.25
CA GLU A 56 35.79 -32.40 32.25
C GLU A 56 36.14 -33.75 31.57
N THR A 57 36.93 -33.68 30.49
CA THR A 57 38.35 -34.08 30.48
C THR A 57 38.85 -34.23 29.03
N SER A 58 39.57 -33.20 28.56
CA SER A 58 40.38 -33.28 27.35
C SER A 58 41.72 -33.95 27.65
N ARG A 59 41.97 -35.13 27.09
CA ARG A 59 43.32 -35.55 26.69
C ARG A 59 43.25 -36.49 25.48
N PRO A 60 44.13 -36.31 24.47
CA PRO A 60 43.97 -36.95 23.16
C PRO A 60 44.65 -38.34 23.12
N ALA A 61 44.04 -39.26 22.38
CA ALA A 61 44.68 -40.47 21.88
C ALA A 61 43.88 -41.03 20.69
N PRO A 62 44.47 -41.89 19.86
CA PRO A 62 45.34 -41.54 18.74
C PRO A 62 44.61 -41.75 17.39
N VAL A 63 45.07 -41.06 16.35
CA VAL A 63 44.75 -41.41 14.96
C VAL A 63 45.29 -42.80 14.63
N PRO A 64 44.48 -43.76 14.14
CA PRO A 64 45.01 -44.83 13.34
C PRO A 64 44.98 -44.38 11.88
N ASP A 65 46.15 -44.00 11.37
CA ASP A 65 46.46 -44.15 9.96
C ASP A 65 46.23 -45.63 9.59
N THR A 66 45.09 -45.90 8.96
CA THR A 66 44.87 -47.12 8.19
C THR A 66 44.15 -46.76 6.91
N VAL A 67 44.92 -46.22 5.95
CA VAL A 67 44.68 -46.53 4.54
C VAL A 67 44.92 -48.03 4.41
N THR A 68 43.88 -48.82 4.62
CA THR A 68 43.92 -50.27 4.52
C THR A 68 42.80 -50.74 3.61
N GLY A 69 43.20 -51.12 2.39
CA GLY A 69 42.52 -52.15 1.61
C GLY A 69 41.23 -51.72 0.91
N LEU A 70 41.39 -51.07 -0.24
CA LEU A 70 40.53 -51.42 -1.37
C LEU A 70 40.70 -52.92 -1.61
N ASN A 71 39.60 -53.68 -1.54
CA ASN A 71 39.48 -55.12 -1.77
C ASN A 71 39.56 -56.03 -0.52
N GLN A 72 38.59 -55.89 0.38
CA GLN A 72 38.09 -57.05 1.13
C GLN A 72 36.89 -57.63 0.39
N THR A 73 37.11 -58.73 -0.32
CA THR A 73 36.03 -59.60 -0.81
C THR A 73 35.34 -60.20 0.41
N LEU A 74 34.24 -59.59 0.85
CA LEU A 74 33.36 -60.16 1.86
C LEU A 74 32.83 -61.51 1.37
N PRO A 75 32.99 -62.61 2.14
CA PRO A 75 32.19 -63.81 1.92
C PRO A 75 30.75 -63.44 2.33
N GLY A 76 29.95 -63.05 1.32
CA GLY A 76 28.65 -62.39 1.49
C GLY A 76 28.38 -61.23 0.49
N GLY A 77 29.26 -61.00 -0.49
CA GLY A 77 29.23 -59.84 -1.40
C GLY A 77 27.95 -59.63 -2.23
N SER A 78 27.10 -60.64 -2.43
CA SER A 78 25.79 -60.47 -3.09
C SER A 78 24.79 -59.72 -2.21
N ASP A 79 24.76 -60.02 -0.91
CA ASP A 79 23.79 -59.45 0.02
C ASP A 79 24.14 -57.99 0.35
N ALA A 80 25.43 -57.69 0.51
CA ALA A 80 25.89 -56.31 0.73
C ALA A 80 25.69 -55.42 -0.51
N ALA A 81 25.95 -55.92 -1.72
CA ALA A 81 25.71 -55.16 -2.95
C ALA A 81 24.21 -54.86 -3.17
N SER A 82 23.35 -55.87 -2.98
CA SER A 82 21.89 -55.69 -3.10
C SER A 82 21.30 -54.74 -2.04
N ALA A 83 21.85 -54.74 -0.81
CA ALA A 83 21.46 -53.79 0.23
C ALA A 83 21.83 -52.34 -0.14
N ILE A 84 23.01 -52.14 -0.73
CA ILE A 84 23.44 -50.82 -1.21
C ILE A 84 22.54 -50.33 -2.35
N GLU A 85 22.25 -51.18 -3.34
CA GLU A 85 21.34 -50.84 -4.45
C GLU A 85 19.94 -50.45 -3.94
N THR A 86 19.41 -51.20 -2.99
CA THR A 86 18.11 -50.90 -2.36
C THR A 86 18.15 -49.56 -1.61
N SER A 87 19.23 -49.27 -0.87
CA SER A 87 19.39 -48.00 -0.16
C SER A 87 19.47 -46.79 -1.10
N LEU A 88 20.15 -46.94 -2.24
CA LEU A 88 20.26 -45.90 -3.27
C LEU A 88 18.92 -45.69 -3.98
N ALA A 89 18.18 -46.77 -4.27
CA ALA A 89 16.84 -46.68 -4.84
C ALA A 89 15.87 -45.96 -3.90
N ALA A 90 15.89 -46.30 -2.60
CA ALA A 90 15.08 -45.62 -1.59
C ALA A 90 15.43 -44.13 -1.47
N ARG A 91 16.72 -43.79 -1.47
CA ARG A 91 17.16 -42.39 -1.42
C ARG A 91 16.79 -41.60 -2.68
N ARG A 92 16.85 -42.23 -3.87
CA ARG A 92 16.37 -41.62 -5.11
C ARG A 92 14.88 -41.33 -5.05
N ALA A 93 14.07 -42.27 -4.56
CA ALA A 93 12.64 -42.06 -4.40
C ALA A 93 12.32 -40.93 -3.42
N GLU A 94 13.05 -40.82 -2.31
CA GLU A 94 12.90 -39.71 -1.35
C GLU A 94 13.25 -38.35 -1.96
N LEU A 95 14.35 -38.28 -2.73
CA LEU A 95 14.77 -37.06 -3.41
C LEU A 95 13.77 -36.65 -4.50
N GLU A 96 13.23 -37.60 -5.26
CA GLU A 96 12.21 -37.34 -6.27
C GLU A 96 10.92 -36.80 -5.63
N ALA A 97 10.50 -37.40 -4.51
CA ALA A 97 9.35 -36.91 -3.75
C ALA A 97 9.57 -35.46 -3.28
N LYS A 98 10.76 -35.14 -2.73
CA LYS A 98 11.11 -33.76 -2.33
C LYS A 98 11.17 -32.80 -3.53
N ALA A 99 11.73 -33.24 -4.65
CA ALA A 99 11.81 -32.42 -5.87
C ALA A 99 10.40 -32.06 -6.37
N SER A 100 9.50 -33.04 -6.42
CA SER A 100 8.11 -32.81 -6.84
C SER A 100 7.32 -31.88 -5.89
N ASP A 101 7.54 -31.98 -4.57
CA ASP A 101 6.93 -31.07 -3.58
C ASP A 101 7.46 -29.64 -3.73
N LEU A 102 8.77 -29.48 -3.93
CA LEU A 102 9.36 -28.16 -4.19
C LEU A 102 8.85 -27.55 -5.49
N GLU A 103 8.73 -28.34 -6.57
CA GLU A 103 8.19 -27.87 -7.85
C GLU A 103 6.73 -27.40 -7.72
N LEU A 104 5.91 -28.12 -6.94
CA LEU A 104 4.55 -27.70 -6.66
C LEU A 104 4.50 -26.38 -5.89
N ARG A 105 5.33 -26.24 -4.86
CA ARG A 105 5.43 -25.00 -4.07
C ARG A 105 5.90 -23.83 -4.92
N GLU A 106 6.89 -24.04 -5.79
CA GLU A 106 7.39 -23.01 -6.70
C GLU A 106 6.30 -22.54 -7.67
N LYS A 107 5.53 -23.47 -8.24
CA LYS A 107 4.38 -23.13 -9.12
C LYS A 107 3.32 -22.33 -8.38
N LEU A 108 2.99 -22.72 -7.14
CA LEU A 108 2.03 -21.98 -6.32
C LEU A 108 2.54 -20.58 -5.99
N LEU A 109 3.80 -20.46 -5.55
CA LEU A 109 4.41 -19.17 -5.24
C LEU A 109 4.49 -18.27 -6.48
N SER A 110 4.88 -18.81 -7.64
CA SER A 110 4.93 -18.09 -8.91
C SER A 110 3.55 -17.56 -9.31
N ALA A 111 2.50 -18.38 -9.20
CA ALA A 111 1.13 -17.95 -9.48
C ALA A 111 0.66 -16.87 -8.49
N THR A 112 1.03 -16.98 -7.20
CA THR A 112 0.71 -15.93 -6.23
C THR A 112 1.47 -14.63 -6.49
N GLN A 113 2.74 -14.72 -6.89
CA GLN A 113 3.57 -13.56 -7.22
C GLN A 113 2.98 -12.82 -8.43
N GLN A 114 2.64 -13.54 -9.50
CA GLN A 114 1.97 -12.95 -10.68
C GLN A 114 0.66 -12.26 -10.30
N ARG A 115 -0.16 -12.90 -9.47
CA ARG A 115 -1.42 -12.31 -8.99
C ARG A 115 -1.19 -11.05 -8.15
N VAL A 116 -0.12 -10.99 -7.37
CA VAL A 116 0.24 -9.78 -6.61
C VAL A 116 0.72 -8.68 -7.54
N GLU A 117 1.58 -8.99 -8.50
CA GLU A 117 2.06 -8.03 -9.51
C GLU A 117 0.92 -7.44 -10.34
N GLU A 118 -0.04 -8.26 -10.78
CA GLU A 118 -1.26 -7.80 -11.47
C GLU A 118 -2.07 -6.83 -10.60
N ARG A 119 -2.20 -7.11 -9.29
CA ARG A 119 -2.92 -6.23 -8.36
C ARG A 119 -2.18 -4.92 -8.11
N ILE A 120 -0.86 -4.95 -8.03
CA ILE A 120 -0.06 -3.73 -7.91
C ILE A 120 -0.23 -2.87 -9.17
N ALA A 121 -0.13 -3.45 -10.36
CA ALA A 121 -0.33 -2.73 -11.61
C ALA A 121 -1.75 -2.14 -11.74
N GLU A 122 -2.78 -2.88 -11.30
CA GLU A 122 -4.16 -2.38 -11.26
C GLU A 122 -4.29 -1.18 -10.30
N LEU A 123 -3.68 -1.24 -9.12
CA LEU A 123 -3.70 -0.16 -8.14
C LEU A 123 -2.96 1.08 -8.64
N GLU A 124 -1.78 0.92 -9.23
CA GLU A 124 -1.02 2.02 -9.84
C GLU A 124 -1.82 2.69 -10.97
N ALA A 125 -2.51 1.90 -11.80
CA ALA A 125 -3.37 2.44 -12.85
C ALA A 125 -4.57 3.23 -12.27
N ILE A 126 -5.14 2.78 -11.15
CA ILE A 126 -6.20 3.49 -10.44
C ILE A 126 -5.68 4.79 -9.83
N GLU A 127 -4.51 4.77 -9.20
CA GLU A 127 -3.85 5.93 -8.62
C GLU A 127 -3.59 7.00 -9.69
N GLN A 128 -2.95 6.63 -10.80
CA GLN A 128 -2.71 7.55 -11.91
C GLN A 128 -4.00 8.13 -12.49
N ARG A 129 -5.07 7.33 -12.58
CA ARG A 129 -6.37 7.80 -13.04
C ARG A 129 -7.00 8.76 -12.03
N LEU A 130 -6.86 8.49 -10.74
CA LEU A 130 -7.37 9.36 -9.67
C LEU A 130 -6.65 10.70 -9.70
N ASP A 131 -5.31 10.70 -9.76
CA ASP A 131 -4.50 11.90 -9.84
C ASP A 131 -4.87 12.74 -11.06
N ALA A 132 -5.02 12.11 -12.22
CA ALA A 132 -5.46 12.78 -13.44
C ALA A 132 -6.87 13.38 -13.31
N LEU A 133 -7.79 12.71 -12.62
CA LEU A 133 -9.14 13.22 -12.36
C LEU A 133 -9.14 14.36 -11.34
N MET A 134 -8.30 14.28 -10.29
CA MET A 134 -8.15 15.34 -9.30
C MET A 134 -7.53 16.58 -9.92
N ALA A 135 -6.47 16.43 -10.73
CA ALA A 135 -5.85 17.53 -11.47
C ALA A 135 -6.85 18.21 -12.41
N LYS A 136 -7.62 17.43 -13.18
CA LYS A 136 -8.67 17.99 -14.05
C LYS A 136 -9.75 18.74 -13.26
N ARG A 137 -10.19 18.17 -12.13
CA ARG A 137 -11.17 18.85 -11.26
C ARG A 137 -10.60 20.17 -10.74
N SER A 138 -9.36 20.19 -10.23
CA SER A 138 -8.74 21.41 -9.74
C SER A 138 -8.58 22.45 -10.85
N GLU A 139 -8.19 22.04 -12.06
CA GLU A 139 -8.11 22.94 -13.22
C GLU A 139 -9.49 23.52 -13.59
N GLU A 140 -10.54 22.71 -13.60
CA GLU A 140 -11.91 23.18 -13.86
C GLU A 140 -12.41 24.13 -12.76
N GLU A 141 -12.14 23.84 -11.50
CA GLU A 141 -12.49 24.69 -10.36
C GLU A 141 -11.75 26.03 -10.43
N ASP A 142 -10.44 25.99 -10.69
CA ASP A 142 -9.61 27.18 -10.89
C ASP A 142 -10.07 28.01 -12.08
N ALA A 143 -10.43 27.37 -13.20
CA ALA A 143 -10.92 28.06 -14.39
C ALA A 143 -12.28 28.72 -14.13
N ARG A 144 -13.21 28.04 -13.44
CA ARG A 144 -14.51 28.61 -13.04
C ARG A 144 -14.31 29.78 -12.08
N PHE A 145 -13.40 29.65 -11.13
CA PHE A 145 -13.08 30.71 -10.19
C PHE A 145 -12.43 31.90 -10.90
N ALA A 146 -11.47 31.67 -11.80
CA ALA A 146 -10.85 32.71 -12.61
C ALA A 146 -11.88 33.47 -13.46
N ALA A 147 -12.85 32.78 -14.06
CA ALA A 147 -13.95 33.41 -14.80
C ALA A 147 -14.82 34.32 -13.91
N LEU A 148 -15.08 33.90 -12.66
CA LEU A 148 -15.77 34.76 -11.68
C LEU A 148 -14.94 36.00 -11.38
N VAL A 149 -13.65 35.83 -11.07
CA VAL A 149 -12.73 36.95 -10.79
C VAL A 149 -12.65 37.91 -11.99
N GLU A 150 -12.60 37.39 -13.22
CA GLU A 150 -12.58 38.23 -14.43
C GLU A 150 -13.86 39.06 -14.57
N MET A 151 -15.03 38.46 -14.31
CA MET A 151 -16.31 39.17 -14.32
C MET A 151 -16.33 40.32 -13.29
N TYR A 152 -15.84 40.07 -12.07
CA TYR A 152 -15.72 41.09 -11.03
C TYR A 152 -14.58 42.08 -11.25
N GLY A 153 -13.53 41.71 -11.97
CA GLY A 153 -12.44 42.61 -12.34
C GLY A 153 -12.80 43.58 -13.47
N LYS A 154 -13.74 43.19 -14.35
CA LYS A 154 -14.22 44.04 -15.47
C LYS A 154 -15.35 45.00 -15.07
N MET A 155 -15.94 44.86 -13.88
CA MET A 155 -16.97 45.80 -13.41
C MET A 155 -16.34 47.07 -12.81
N LYS A 156 -17.17 48.07 -12.52
CA LYS A 156 -16.71 49.34 -11.94
C LYS A 156 -16.07 49.08 -10.56
N PRO A 157 -14.90 49.67 -10.24
CA PRO A 157 -14.21 49.42 -8.98
C PRO A 157 -15.07 49.67 -7.73
N LYS A 158 -15.94 50.68 -7.79
CA LYS A 158 -16.88 51.00 -6.70
C LYS A 158 -17.94 49.91 -6.47
N ASP A 159 -18.44 49.31 -7.54
CA ASP A 159 -19.45 48.24 -7.45
C ASP A 159 -18.79 46.94 -6.98
N ALA A 160 -17.60 46.61 -7.48
CA ALA A 160 -16.80 45.48 -7.02
C ALA A 160 -16.46 45.59 -5.52
N ALA A 161 -16.02 46.76 -5.06
CA ALA A 161 -15.71 47.01 -3.66
C ALA A 161 -16.92 46.77 -2.74
N ARG A 162 -18.12 47.16 -3.17
CA ARG A 162 -19.35 46.92 -2.40
C ARG A 162 -19.64 45.43 -2.23
N ILE A 163 -19.39 44.62 -3.26
CA ILE A 163 -19.57 43.16 -3.20
C ILE A 163 -18.48 42.54 -2.31
N MET A 164 -17.22 42.96 -2.50
CA MET A 164 -16.07 42.46 -1.74
C MET A 164 -16.17 42.75 -0.24
N ASN A 165 -16.70 43.90 0.16
CA ASN A 165 -16.92 44.23 1.57
C ASN A 165 -17.85 43.23 2.30
N GLY A 166 -18.71 42.51 1.56
CA GLY A 166 -19.62 41.50 2.11
C GLY A 166 -19.12 40.06 1.96
N LEU A 167 -17.96 39.84 1.35
CA LEU A 167 -17.37 38.52 1.21
C LEU A 167 -16.64 38.09 2.49
N ASP A 168 -16.55 36.77 2.66
CA ASP A 168 -15.70 36.18 3.70
C ASP A 168 -14.22 36.44 3.41
N MET A 169 -13.41 36.59 4.47
CA MET A 169 -11.99 36.92 4.35
C MET A 169 -11.21 35.86 3.57
N ALA A 170 -11.51 34.57 3.76
CA ALA A 170 -10.83 33.49 3.05
C ALA A 170 -11.14 33.49 1.54
N VAL A 171 -12.33 33.98 1.15
CA VAL A 171 -12.69 34.15 -0.27
C VAL A 171 -11.97 35.36 -0.85
N LEU A 172 -11.88 36.47 -0.11
CA LEU A 172 -11.17 37.67 -0.54
C LEU A 172 -9.69 37.40 -0.83
N GLN A 173 -9.00 36.64 0.04
CA GLN A 173 -7.62 36.24 -0.17
C GLN A 173 -7.44 35.51 -1.52
N ARG A 174 -8.24 34.47 -1.78
CA ARG A 174 -8.18 33.74 -3.06
C ARG A 174 -8.48 34.62 -4.27
N VAL A 175 -9.41 35.57 -4.15
CA VAL A 175 -9.71 36.50 -5.24
C VAL A 175 -8.51 37.41 -5.51
N VAL A 176 -7.83 37.88 -4.46
CA VAL A 176 -6.66 38.77 -4.59
C VAL A 176 -5.49 38.08 -5.27
N GLU A 177 -5.29 36.78 -5.04
CA GLU A 177 -4.25 36.00 -5.72
C GLU A 177 -4.47 35.88 -7.24
N LYS A 178 -5.74 35.87 -7.68
CA LYS A 178 -6.10 35.66 -9.09
C LYS A 178 -6.39 36.97 -9.85
N ILE A 179 -6.56 38.10 -9.15
CA ILE A 179 -6.80 39.41 -9.77
C ILE A 179 -5.49 40.18 -10.03
N THR A 180 -5.47 41.10 -10.98
CA THR A 180 -4.27 41.92 -11.21
C THR A 180 -4.07 42.95 -10.08
N PRO A 181 -2.81 43.21 -9.65
CA PRO A 181 -2.53 44.17 -8.59
C PRO A 181 -3.10 45.58 -8.85
N ARG A 182 -3.13 45.98 -10.12
CA ARG A 182 -3.70 47.27 -10.53
C ARG A 182 -5.20 47.34 -10.25
N GLN A 183 -5.97 46.36 -10.71
CA GLN A 183 -7.42 46.33 -10.47
C GLN A 183 -7.71 46.26 -8.97
N MET A 184 -6.94 45.47 -8.22
CA MET A 184 -7.10 45.40 -6.78
C MET A 184 -6.88 46.76 -6.10
N SER A 185 -5.86 47.52 -6.50
CA SER A 185 -5.61 48.86 -5.94
C SER A 185 -6.78 49.83 -6.18
N GLU A 186 -7.39 49.79 -7.36
CA GLU A 186 -8.57 50.61 -7.69
C GLU A 186 -9.81 50.18 -6.88
N ILE A 187 -9.96 48.88 -6.60
CA ILE A 187 -11.04 48.33 -5.79
C ILE A 187 -10.83 48.66 -4.30
N MET A 188 -9.62 48.48 -3.76
CA MET A 188 -9.28 48.83 -2.37
C MET A 188 -9.51 50.31 -2.07
N ALA A 189 -9.27 51.19 -3.04
CA ALA A 189 -9.55 52.63 -2.89
C ALA A 189 -11.05 52.95 -2.67
N ASN A 190 -11.95 52.04 -3.06
CA ASN A 190 -13.39 52.16 -2.87
C ASN A 190 -13.94 51.22 -1.77
N MET A 191 -13.06 50.47 -1.10
CA MET A 191 -13.40 49.46 -0.10
C MET A 191 -13.55 50.08 1.30
N ASP A 192 -14.17 49.36 2.23
CA ASP A 192 -14.15 49.76 3.64
C ASP A 192 -12.72 49.62 4.21
N ALA A 193 -12.29 50.64 4.98
CA ALA A 193 -10.93 50.68 5.51
C ALA A 193 -10.62 49.51 6.45
N GLY A 194 -11.60 49.04 7.23
CA GLY A 194 -11.43 47.92 8.14
C GLY A 194 -11.27 46.58 7.40
N VAL A 195 -12.00 46.38 6.30
CA VAL A 195 -11.87 45.17 5.47
C VAL A 195 -10.51 45.17 4.75
N ALA A 196 -10.12 46.29 4.14
CA ALA A 196 -8.85 46.42 3.43
C ALA A 196 -7.63 46.23 4.35
N GLN A 197 -7.70 46.76 5.58
CA GLN A 197 -6.64 46.57 6.58
C GLN A 197 -6.49 45.10 6.96
N LYS A 198 -7.60 44.41 7.24
CA LYS A 198 -7.59 42.98 7.58
C LYS A 198 -7.01 42.15 6.45
N LEU A 199 -7.46 42.38 5.22
CA LEU A 199 -6.93 41.69 4.04
C LEU A 199 -5.42 41.88 3.89
N THR A 200 -4.91 43.10 4.13
CA THR A 200 -3.47 43.39 4.07
C THR A 200 -2.69 42.65 5.15
N MET A 201 -3.24 42.55 6.37
CA MET A 201 -2.62 41.80 7.46
C MET A 201 -2.53 40.31 7.13
N GLU A 202 -3.62 39.72 6.65
CA GLU A 202 -3.68 38.31 6.26
C GLU A 202 -2.70 37.99 5.12
N LEU A 203 -2.66 38.81 4.07
CA LEU A 203 -1.72 38.63 2.96
C LEU A 203 -0.25 38.80 3.38
N SER A 204 0.00 39.58 4.44
CA SER A 204 1.35 39.74 5.00
C SER A 204 1.75 38.56 5.89
N GLU A 205 0.81 37.89 6.55
CA GLU A 205 1.07 36.68 7.34
C GLU A 205 1.32 35.47 6.43
N GLU A 206 0.69 35.44 5.27
CA GLU A 206 0.86 34.43 4.23
C GLU A 206 2.05 34.71 3.30
N ALA A 207 2.78 35.82 3.52
CA ALA A 207 4.03 36.10 2.83
C ALA A 207 4.94 34.87 2.95
N PRO A 208 5.51 34.42 1.82
CA PRO A 208 6.04 33.07 1.72
C PRO A 208 7.10 32.86 2.80
N GLN A 209 6.81 31.96 3.74
CA GLN A 209 7.84 31.19 4.43
C GLN A 209 8.50 30.24 3.43
N LEU A 210 8.98 30.78 2.30
CA LEU A 210 9.95 30.10 1.47
C LEU A 210 11.25 30.10 2.28
N THR A 211 11.71 28.88 2.58
CA THR A 211 13.07 28.54 3.01
C THR A 211 13.48 28.85 4.45
N VAL A 212 12.98 28.06 5.42
CA VAL A 212 13.81 27.64 6.57
C VAL A 212 13.70 26.12 6.85
N GLU A 213 12.67 25.42 6.38
CA GLU A 213 12.47 24.00 6.75
C GLU A 213 13.31 22.99 5.95
N ALA A 214 13.98 23.40 4.87
CA ALA A 214 14.88 22.53 4.10
C ALA A 214 16.31 22.42 4.67
N ALA A 215 16.64 23.08 5.79
CA ALA A 215 17.99 23.07 6.38
C ALA A 215 18.12 22.25 7.67
N GLN A 216 17.06 21.56 8.11
CA GLN A 216 17.10 20.73 9.33
C GLN A 216 16.76 19.26 9.04
N GLN A 217 17.53 18.66 8.14
CA GLN A 217 17.81 17.22 8.21
C GLN A 217 19.33 17.01 8.15
N PRO A 218 20.06 17.11 9.28
CA PRO A 218 21.34 16.44 9.37
C PRO A 218 21.03 14.94 9.44
N GLY A 219 21.17 14.26 8.30
CA GLY A 219 21.20 12.80 8.19
C GLY A 219 22.43 12.21 8.88
N GLU A 220 22.56 12.42 10.19
CA GLU A 220 23.55 11.77 11.04
C GLU A 220 22.96 10.47 11.57
N LEU A 221 23.00 9.42 10.74
CA LEU A 221 22.83 8.06 11.24
C LEU A 221 24.07 7.68 12.06
N PRO A 222 23.95 7.32 13.35
CA PRO A 222 25.07 6.83 14.13
C PRO A 222 25.57 5.52 13.53
N LYS A 223 26.86 5.50 13.16
CA LYS A 223 27.57 4.30 12.71
C LYS A 223 27.58 3.30 13.86
N ILE A 224 26.79 2.23 13.74
CA ILE A 224 26.97 1.02 14.54
C ILE A 224 28.32 0.40 14.16
N VAL A 225 29.35 0.74 14.94
CA VAL A 225 30.66 0.11 14.88
C VAL A 225 30.48 -1.32 15.39
N GLY A 226 30.67 -2.31 14.52
CA GLY A 226 30.66 -3.71 14.88
C GLY A 226 31.78 -4.00 15.89
N THR A 227 31.42 -4.29 17.13
CA THR A 227 32.32 -4.91 18.09
C THR A 227 32.31 -6.42 17.82
N ARG A 228 33.33 -6.90 17.11
CA ARG A 228 33.72 -8.30 17.08
C ARG A 228 34.29 -8.63 18.46
N ASN A 229 33.50 -9.28 19.31
CA ASN A 229 33.97 -9.76 20.59
C ASN A 229 34.83 -11.04 20.37
N PRO A 230 36.07 -11.11 20.88
CA PRO A 230 36.85 -12.35 20.93
C PRO A 230 36.32 -13.34 21.97
#